data_AF-A0A170UYG9-F1
#
_entry.id   AF-A0A170UYG9-F1
#
_cell.length_a   1.000
_cell.length_b   1.000
_cell.length_c   1.000
_cell.angle_alpha   90.00
_cell.angle_beta   90.00
_cell.angle_gamma   90.00
#
_symmetry.space_group_name_H-M   'P 1'
#
loop_
_entity.id
_entity.type
_entity.pdbx_description
1 polymer ?
#
loop_
_entity_poly.entity_id
_entity_poly.type
_entity_poly.pdbx_seq_one_letter_code
_entity_poly.pdbx_strand_id
1 'polypeptide(L)'
;TLITIPQPQLHLYGHQGDAKAHTNLQLDGYQARPLASNNTATTKIEAGNKTNNHQLTTFEIFCPGKKTYQFTAESVAEMQSWIEAINETCLRHKRQLPCVPQGYSVPQAPPLPAQELYDTPDSRVRPVTPTSQKHMQQEYERMQDSLYHIIDDKR
;
A
#
# COMPACT_ATOMS: atom_id res chain seq x y z
N THR A 1 28.18 12.87 17.68
CA THR A 1 27.86 11.44 17.45
C THR A 1 26.88 11.36 16.29
N LEU A 2 27.26 10.70 15.19
CA LEU A 2 26.34 10.39 14.09
C LEU A 2 25.47 9.21 14.51
N ILE A 3 24.15 9.40 14.55
CA ILE A 3 23.19 8.33 14.81
C ILE A 3 22.66 7.89 13.45
N THR A 4 22.99 6.66 13.03
CA THR A 4 22.46 6.07 11.80
C THR A 4 21.27 5.18 12.14
N ILE A 5 20.14 5.40 11.48
CA ILE A 5 18.97 4.55 11.62
C ILE A 5 19.18 3.30 10.76
N PRO A 6 19.07 2.08 11.31
CA PRO A 6 19.22 0.85 10.52
C PRO A 6 18.12 0.77 9.45
N GLN A 7 18.55 0.57 8.21
CA GLN A 7 17.65 0.41 7.06
C GLN A 7 17.14 -1.03 6.96
N PRO A 8 15.89 -1.24 6.53
CA PRO A 8 15.35 -2.58 6.32
C PRO A 8 16.04 -3.26 5.14
N GLN A 9 16.56 -4.47 5.36
CA GLN A 9 17.27 -5.27 4.37
C GLN A 9 16.75 -6.71 4.33
N LEU A 10 16.62 -7.25 3.13
CA LEU A 10 16.32 -8.66 2.87
C LEU A 10 17.58 -9.37 2.37
N HIS A 11 17.94 -10.46 3.05
CA HIS A 11 19.10 -11.28 2.72
C HIS A 11 18.64 -12.61 2.13
N LEU A 12 19.08 -12.90 0.90
CA LEU A 12 18.79 -14.16 0.22
C LEU A 12 20.05 -15.03 0.22
N TYR A 13 19.93 -16.21 0.79
CA TYR A 13 20.98 -17.22 0.86
C TYR A 13 20.67 -18.34 -0.13
N GLY A 14 21.70 -18.98 -0.68
CA GLY A 14 21.50 -20.12 -1.59
C GLY A 14 21.06 -21.35 -0.82
N HIS A 15 21.68 -21.58 0.33
CA HIS A 15 21.40 -22.70 1.20
C HIS A 15 21.40 -22.30 2.68
N GLN A 16 20.74 -23.13 3.49
CA GLN A 16 20.79 -22.98 4.94
C GLN A 16 22.21 -23.32 5.43
N GLY A 17 22.85 -22.39 6.13
CA GLY A 17 24.23 -22.52 6.60
C GLY A 17 25.25 -21.70 5.81
N ASP A 18 24.84 -21.04 4.73
CA ASP A 18 25.71 -20.10 4.02
C ASP A 18 26.10 -18.93 4.92
N ALA A 19 27.41 -18.68 5.04
CA ALA A 19 27.94 -17.56 5.84
C ALA A 19 27.73 -16.19 5.18
N LYS A 20 27.37 -16.16 3.89
CA LYS A 20 27.21 -14.92 3.11
C LYS A 20 25.95 -14.97 2.27
N ALA A 21 25.17 -13.89 2.34
CA ALA A 21 24.02 -13.72 1.47
C ALA A 21 24.45 -13.55 0.00
N HIS A 22 23.78 -14.26 -0.89
CA HIS A 22 23.96 -14.12 -2.33
C HIS A 22 23.43 -12.77 -2.82
N THR A 23 22.27 -12.36 -2.29
CA THR A 23 21.64 -11.08 -2.60
C THR A 23 21.30 -10.34 -1.31
N ASN A 24 21.65 -9.06 -1.25
CA ASN A 24 21.26 -8.14 -0.19
C ASN A 24 20.38 -7.07 -0.83
N LEU A 25 19.10 -7.03 -0.47
CA LEU A 25 18.13 -6.10 -1.01
C LEU A 25 17.76 -5.06 0.04
N GLN A 26 18.08 -3.78 -0.22
CA GLN A 26 17.56 -2.68 0.59
C GLN A 26 16.08 -2.48 0.27
N LEU A 27 15.23 -2.60 1.29
CA LEU A 27 13.77 -2.53 1.13
C LEU A 27 13.23 -1.09 1.16
N ASP A 28 14.10 -0.08 1.17
CA ASP A 28 13.65 1.31 1.19
C ASP A 28 12.85 1.68 -0.07
N GLY A 29 11.61 2.12 0.17
CA GLY A 29 10.64 2.44 -0.88
C GLY A 29 9.99 1.23 -1.56
N TYR A 30 10.35 0.00 -1.18
CA TYR A 30 9.75 -1.22 -1.71
C TYR A 30 8.41 -1.55 -1.04
N GLN A 31 7.54 -2.22 -1.79
CA GLN A 31 6.27 -2.78 -1.34
C GLN A 31 6.12 -4.20 -1.88
N ALA A 32 5.47 -5.06 -1.10
CA ALA A 32 5.14 -6.41 -1.51
C ALA A 32 3.64 -6.52 -1.85
N ARG A 33 3.32 -7.29 -2.90
CA ARG A 33 1.92 -7.59 -3.28
C ARG A 33 1.78 -8.98 -3.88
N PRO A 34 0.58 -9.59 -3.79
CA PRO A 34 0.28 -10.81 -4.52
C PRO A 34 0.39 -10.55 -6.03
N LEU A 35 0.98 -11.49 -6.76
CA LEU A 35 0.95 -11.47 -8.22
C LEU A 35 -0.18 -12.40 -8.64
N ALA A 36 -1.22 -11.85 -9.26
CA ALA A 36 -2.33 -12.62 -9.78
C ALA A 36 -1.81 -13.53 -10.89
N SER A 37 -1.55 -14.79 -10.54
CA SER A 37 -1.00 -15.72 -11.49
C SER A 37 -2.08 -16.20 -12.46
N ASN A 38 -2.11 -15.59 -13.63
CA ASN A 38 -2.69 -16.17 -14.85
C ASN A 38 -1.85 -17.34 -15.38
N ASN A 39 -0.68 -17.60 -14.79
CA ASN A 39 0.17 -18.76 -15.07
C ASN A 39 0.19 -19.69 -13.85
N THR A 40 -0.83 -20.54 -13.74
CA THR A 40 -0.71 -21.77 -12.93
C THR A 40 0.48 -22.57 -13.46
N ALA A 41 1.69 -22.24 -13.01
CA ALA A 41 2.87 -23.05 -13.13
C ALA A 41 2.64 -24.21 -12.18
N THR A 42 1.88 -25.18 -12.65
CA THR A 42 1.78 -26.51 -12.09
C THR A 42 3.17 -27.13 -12.26
N THR A 43 4.11 -26.73 -11.40
CA THR A 43 5.36 -27.47 -11.24
C THR A 43 4.99 -28.81 -10.67
N LYS A 44 4.73 -29.74 -11.59
CA LYS A 44 4.65 -31.17 -11.33
C LYS A 44 6.05 -31.57 -10.86
N ILE A 45 6.34 -31.38 -9.58
CA ILE A 45 7.56 -31.88 -8.97
C ILE A 45 7.44 -33.40 -9.06
N GLU A 46 8.20 -34.00 -9.97
CA GLU A 46 8.29 -35.45 -10.18
C GLU A 46 9.01 -36.08 -8.98
N ALA A 47 8.35 -36.12 -7.82
CA ALA A 47 8.66 -37.04 -6.75
C ALA A 47 7.57 -38.12 -6.78
N GLY A 48 7.97 -39.35 -7.10
CA GLY A 48 7.07 -40.48 -7.25
C GLY A 48 6.11 -40.63 -6.06
N ASN A 49 4.83 -40.82 -6.39
CA ASN A 49 3.69 -41.12 -5.53
C ASN A 49 2.98 -39.96 -4.79
N LYS A 50 1.67 -39.89 -5.10
CA LYS A 50 0.57 -39.07 -4.55
C LYS A 50 0.39 -37.68 -5.16
N THR A 51 -0.65 -37.60 -5.97
CA THR A 51 -1.25 -36.42 -6.58
C THR A 51 -1.71 -35.41 -5.52
N ASN A 52 -0.80 -34.56 -5.05
CA ASN A 52 -1.16 -33.28 -4.45
C ASN A 52 -0.72 -32.20 -5.44
N ASN A 53 -1.69 -31.61 -6.15
CA ASN A 53 -1.47 -30.40 -6.92
C ASN A 53 -1.15 -29.28 -5.93
N HIS A 54 0.10 -29.18 -5.49
CA HIS A 54 0.55 -28.07 -4.67
C HIS A 54 0.60 -26.84 -5.57
N GLN A 55 -0.47 -26.04 -5.54
CA GLN A 55 -0.51 -24.79 -6.28
C GLN A 55 0.46 -23.84 -5.60
N LEU A 56 1.62 -23.66 -6.23
CA LEU A 56 2.56 -22.64 -5.83
C LEU A 56 1.92 -21.27 -6.03
N THR A 57 2.12 -20.40 -5.04
CA THR A 57 1.54 -19.05 -5.04
C THR A 57 2.66 -18.03 -5.21
N THR A 58 2.41 -16.96 -5.96
CA THR A 58 3.46 -16.02 -6.35
C THR A 58 3.18 -14.62 -5.86
N PHE A 59 4.22 -13.93 -5.42
CA PHE A 59 4.17 -12.54 -5.01
C PHE A 59 5.37 -11.77 -5.56
N GLU A 60 5.27 -10.44 -5.57
CA GLU A 60 6.36 -9.59 -6.02
C GLU A 60 6.68 -8.51 -4.98
N ILE A 61 7.97 -8.16 -4.91
CA ILE A 61 8.48 -6.98 -4.21
C ILE A 61 8.87 -5.96 -5.28
N PHE A 62 8.20 -4.80 -5.30
CA PHE A 62 8.36 -3.79 -6.33
C PHE A 62 8.61 -2.40 -5.71
N CYS A 63 9.29 -1.54 -6.46
CA CYS A 63 9.48 -0.13 -6.13
C CYS A 63 9.52 0.66 -7.45
N PRO A 64 8.71 1.73 -7.61
CA PRO A 64 8.74 2.53 -8.83
C PRO A 64 10.14 3.02 -9.17
N GLY A 65 10.57 2.80 -10.42
CA GLY A 65 11.91 3.18 -10.90
C GLY A 65 13.05 2.27 -10.45
N LYS A 66 12.78 1.22 -9.66
CA LYS A 66 13.75 0.19 -9.29
C LYS A 66 13.34 -1.18 -9.84
N LYS A 67 14.24 -2.15 -9.73
CA LYS A 67 13.99 -3.53 -10.15
C LYS A 67 12.92 -4.19 -9.27
N THR A 68 12.00 -4.92 -9.91
CA THR A 68 11.01 -5.80 -9.28
C THR A 68 11.56 -7.21 -9.08
N TYR A 69 11.21 -7.85 -7.97
CA TYR A 69 11.62 -9.21 -7.62
C TYR A 69 10.38 -10.08 -7.42
N GLN A 70 10.29 -11.21 -8.11
CA GLN A 70 9.20 -12.16 -7.98
C GLN A 70 9.65 -13.37 -7.16
N PHE A 71 8.79 -13.82 -6.27
CA PHE A 71 9.00 -14.95 -5.39
C PHE A 71 7.81 -15.91 -5.47
N THR A 72 8.09 -17.16 -5.13
CA THR A 72 7.11 -18.23 -5.09
C THR A 72 7.11 -18.81 -3.68
N ALA A 73 5.92 -18.92 -3.10
CA ALA A 73 5.68 -19.52 -1.80
C ALA A 73 4.95 -20.85 -1.97
N GLU A 74 5.15 -21.75 -1.02
CA GLU A 74 4.54 -23.09 -1.04
C GLU A 74 3.03 -22.94 -0.86
N SER A 75 2.57 -22.06 0.03
CA SER A 75 1.15 -21.87 0.32
C SER A 75 0.71 -20.41 0.26
N VAL A 76 -0.60 -20.19 0.08
CA VAL A 76 -1.22 -18.85 0.16
C VAL A 76 -0.93 -18.21 1.53
N ALA A 77 -0.99 -18.99 2.62
CA ALA A 77 -0.75 -18.48 3.96
C ALA A 77 0.69 -17.98 4.13
N GLU A 78 1.66 -18.74 3.62
CA GLU A 78 3.07 -18.34 3.62
C GLU A 78 3.30 -17.07 2.78
N MET A 79 2.73 -17.01 1.56
CA MET A 79 2.78 -15.83 0.71
C MET A 79 2.26 -14.58 1.43
N GLN A 80 1.09 -14.68 2.06
CA GLN A 80 0.49 -13.56 2.79
C GLN A 80 1.37 -13.14 3.97
N SER A 81 1.92 -14.10 4.72
CA SER A 81 2.84 -13.83 5.82
C SER A 81 4.09 -13.08 5.36
N TRP A 82 4.68 -13.45 4.22
CA TRP A 82 5.81 -12.73 3.64
C TRP A 82 5.46 -11.30 3.23
N ILE A 83 4.35 -11.12 2.52
CA ILE A 83 3.88 -9.81 2.07
C ILE A 83 3.67 -8.88 3.26
N GLU A 84 2.99 -9.37 4.30
CA GLU A 84 2.70 -8.59 5.51
C GLU A 84 3.99 -8.21 6.25
N ALA A 85 4.89 -9.17 6.47
CA ALA A 85 6.17 -8.92 7.14
C ALA A 85 7.03 -7.87 6.41
N ILE A 86 7.11 -7.96 5.07
CA ILE A 86 7.88 -7.01 4.26
C ILE A 86 7.24 -5.62 4.34
N ASN A 87 5.92 -5.53 4.13
CA ASN A 87 5.21 -4.25 4.15
C ASN A 87 5.26 -3.59 5.54
N GLU A 88 5.09 -4.35 6.63
CA GLU A 88 5.22 -3.82 7.98
C GLU A 88 6.64 -3.27 8.22
N THR A 89 7.66 -4.03 7.83
CA THR A 89 9.06 -3.64 7.99
C THR A 89 9.36 -2.33 7.24
N CYS A 90 8.88 -2.21 6.01
CA CYS A 90 8.99 -0.98 5.21
C CYS A 90 8.26 0.21 5.86
N LEU A 91 7.05 -0.02 6.41
CA LEU A 91 6.24 1.02 7.05
C LEU A 91 6.86 1.50 8.37
N ARG A 92 7.43 0.60 9.17
CA ARG A 92 8.11 0.97 10.42
C ARG A 92 9.28 1.88 10.15
N HIS A 93 10.05 1.63 9.09
CA HIS A 93 11.17 2.50 8.74
C HIS A 93 10.69 3.92 8.36
N LYS A 94 9.58 4.04 7.62
CA LYS A 94 8.99 5.36 7.28
C LYS A 94 8.47 6.14 8.48
N ARG A 95 8.11 5.47 9.58
CA ARG A 95 7.53 6.08 10.78
C ARG A 95 8.56 6.41 11.86
N GLN A 96 9.84 6.10 11.67
CA GLN A 96 10.88 6.48 12.61
C GLN A 96 11.21 7.96 12.46
N LEU A 97 10.48 8.80 13.22
CA LEU A 97 10.95 10.14 13.57
C LEU A 97 12.30 10.01 14.31
N PRO A 98 13.25 10.94 14.09
CA PRO A 98 14.48 10.95 14.88
C PRO A 98 14.13 10.98 16.37
N CYS A 99 14.80 10.13 17.15
CA CYS A 99 14.64 10.07 18.59
C CYS A 99 14.90 11.48 19.17
N VAL A 100 13.89 12.09 19.78
CA VAL A 100 14.04 13.38 20.47
C VAL A 100 15.04 13.16 21.62
N PRO A 101 16.11 13.96 21.75
CA PRO A 101 17.06 13.82 22.85
C PRO A 101 16.32 13.86 24.20
N GLN A 102 16.56 12.84 25.04
CA GLN A 102 16.09 12.79 26.42
C GLN A 102 16.69 13.99 27.18
N GLY A 103 15.91 15.06 27.31
CA GLY A 103 16.37 16.31 27.91
C GLY A 103 15.39 17.47 27.74
N TYR A 104 14.46 17.37 26.78
CA TYR A 104 13.35 18.32 26.68
C TYR A 104 12.17 17.79 27.48
N SER A 105 11.94 18.39 28.65
CA SER A 105 10.64 18.33 29.33
C SER A 105 9.57 18.78 28.34
N VAL A 106 8.66 17.88 27.98
CA VAL A 106 7.48 18.17 27.16
C VAL A 106 6.79 19.40 27.77
N PRO A 107 6.60 20.51 27.04
CA PRO A 107 5.72 21.56 27.51
C PRO A 107 4.35 20.92 27.72
N GLN A 108 3.91 20.88 28.98
CA GLN A 108 2.57 20.42 29.36
C GLN A 108 1.57 21.08 28.40
N ALA A 109 0.80 20.26 27.68
CA ALA A 109 -0.18 20.74 26.73
C ALA A 109 -1.03 21.84 27.40
N PRO A 110 -1.21 23.01 26.78
CA PRO A 110 -2.08 24.04 27.34
C PRO A 110 -3.44 23.42 27.62
N PRO A 111 -4.08 23.70 28.77
CA PRO A 111 -5.47 23.29 28.96
C PRO A 111 -6.28 23.82 27.78
N LEU A 112 -7.07 22.94 27.17
CA LEU A 112 -7.97 23.29 26.07
C LEU A 112 -8.76 24.55 26.50
N PRO A 113 -8.73 25.66 25.73
CA PRO A 113 -9.64 26.75 26.00
C PRO A 113 -11.06 26.19 25.89
N ALA A 114 -11.90 26.53 26.88
CA ALA A 114 -13.31 26.18 26.92
C ALA A 114 -13.92 26.42 25.54
N GLN A 115 -14.77 25.48 25.09
CA GLN A 115 -15.46 25.51 23.81
C GLN A 115 -15.92 26.94 23.51
N GLU A 116 -15.21 27.63 22.62
CA GLU A 116 -15.72 28.87 22.06
C GLU A 116 -16.98 28.47 21.30
N LEU A 117 -18.10 28.93 21.85
CA LEU A 117 -19.41 28.87 21.26
C LEU A 117 -19.31 29.56 19.90
N TYR A 118 -19.07 28.80 18.84
CA TYR A 118 -19.05 29.33 17.49
C TYR A 118 -20.40 29.98 17.22
N ASP A 119 -20.37 31.27 16.88
CA ASP A 119 -21.52 32.00 16.38
C ASP A 119 -22.01 31.27 15.13
N THR A 120 -23.16 30.60 15.24
CA THR A 120 -23.74 29.88 14.12
C THR A 120 -24.28 30.95 13.18
N PRO A 121 -23.77 31.10 11.94
CA PRO A 121 -24.17 32.23 11.11
C PRO A 121 -25.67 32.15 10.82
N ASP A 122 -26.39 33.20 11.23
CA ASP A 122 -27.83 33.34 11.00
C ASP A 122 -28.10 33.30 9.48
N SER A 123 -28.90 32.30 9.05
CA SER A 123 -29.29 32.08 7.65
C SER A 123 -30.06 33.24 7.04
N ARG A 124 -30.48 34.22 7.85
CA ARG A 124 -31.16 35.45 7.40
C ARG A 124 -30.20 36.50 6.83
N VAL A 125 -28.90 36.41 7.10
CA VAL A 125 -27.90 37.41 6.66
C VAL A 125 -27.40 37.15 5.24
N ARG A 126 -27.56 35.93 4.72
CA ARG A 126 -27.24 35.58 3.33
C ARG A 126 -28.30 34.64 2.77
N PRO A 127 -29.35 35.16 2.13
CA PRO A 127 -30.28 34.32 1.40
C PRO A 127 -29.51 33.60 0.29
N VAL A 128 -29.28 32.31 0.44
CA VAL A 128 -28.94 31.47 -0.70
C VAL A 128 -30.20 31.42 -1.55
N THR A 129 -30.19 32.01 -2.75
CA THR A 129 -31.27 31.82 -3.72
C THR A 129 -31.43 30.31 -3.91
N PRO A 130 -32.59 29.72 -3.58
CA PRO A 130 -32.81 28.31 -3.88
C PRO A 130 -32.82 28.20 -5.41
N THR A 131 -31.73 27.69 -5.98
CA THR A 131 -31.75 27.19 -7.35
C THR A 131 -32.84 26.13 -7.39
N SER A 132 -33.95 26.47 -8.06
CA SER A 132 -35.10 25.58 -8.21
C SER A 132 -34.62 24.19 -8.62
N GLN A 133 -35.05 23.14 -7.91
CA GLN A 133 -34.65 21.74 -8.15
C GLN A 133 -34.75 21.34 -9.63
N LYS A 134 -35.68 21.97 -10.36
CA LYS A 134 -35.90 21.79 -11.80
C LYS A 134 -34.67 22.16 -12.64
N HIS A 135 -33.93 23.20 -12.27
CA HIS A 135 -32.73 23.63 -13.00
C HIS A 135 -31.57 22.68 -12.72
N MET A 136 -31.45 22.19 -11.48
CA MET A 136 -30.41 21.22 -11.11
C MET A 136 -30.58 19.87 -11.82
N GLN A 137 -31.82 19.40 -11.99
CA GLN A 137 -32.11 18.18 -12.75
C GLN A 137 -31.77 18.32 -14.24
N GLN A 138 -32.12 19.46 -14.86
CA GLN A 138 -31.77 19.70 -16.27
C GLN A 138 -30.26 19.75 -16.51
N GLU A 139 -29.48 20.29 -15.58
CA GLU A 139 -28.02 20.30 -15.69
C GLU A 139 -27.45 18.87 -15.54
N TYR A 140 -28.01 18.08 -14.62
CA TYR A 140 -27.65 16.67 -14.44
C TYR A 140 -27.98 15.81 -15.67
N GLU A 141 -29.14 16.02 -16.30
CA GLU A 141 -29.52 15.33 -17.54
C GLU A 141 -28.60 15.71 -18.69
N ARG A 142 -28.28 17.01 -18.85
CA ARG A 142 -27.40 17.48 -19.95
C ARG A 142 -25.98 16.92 -19.86
N MET A 143 -25.49 16.61 -18.66
CA MET A 143 -24.15 16.02 -18.48
C MET A 143 -24.10 14.51 -18.78
N GLN A 144 -25.23 13.80 -18.84
CA GLN A 144 -25.23 12.36 -19.10
C GLN A 144 -25.08 12.01 -20.59
N ASP A 145 -25.51 12.88 -21.50
CA ASP A 145 -25.44 12.63 -22.96
C ASP A 145 -24.02 12.69 -23.54
N SER A 146 -23.03 13.19 -22.78
CA SER A 146 -21.64 13.32 -23.26
C SER A 146 -20.70 12.18 -22.87
N LEU A 147 -21.18 11.14 -22.16
CA LEU A 147 -20.28 10.16 -21.53
C LEU A 147 -19.85 8.99 -22.46
N TYR A 148 -20.55 8.73 -23.57
CA TYR A 148 -20.19 7.65 -24.49
C TYR A 148 -19.93 8.18 -25.91
N HIS A 149 -18.65 8.40 -26.22
CA HIS A 149 -18.22 8.42 -27.62
C HIS A 149 -18.05 6.95 -28.06
N ILE A 150 -19.04 6.42 -28.78
CA ILE A 150 -18.95 5.12 -29.42
C ILE A 150 -17.88 5.22 -30.51
N ILE A 151 -16.74 4.56 -30.32
CA ILE A 151 -15.74 4.39 -31.37
C ILE A 151 -16.29 3.28 -32.29
N ASP A 152 -16.75 3.65 -33.47
CA ASP A 152 -17.21 2.72 -34.51
C ASP A 152 -15.99 1.97 -35.06
N ASP A 153 -15.75 0.73 -34.60
CA ASP A 153 -14.76 -0.16 -35.20
C ASP A 153 -15.35 -0.74 -36.49
N LYS A 154 -15.39 0.07 -37.55
CA LYS A 154 -15.64 -0.42 -38.90
C LYS A 154 -14.33 -0.58 -39.66
N ARG A 155 -14.00 -1.85 -39.79
CA ARG A 155 -12.95 -2.48 -40.58
C ARG A 155 -13.17 -2.27 -42.09
#